data_AF-A0A935PEH0-F1
#
_entry.id   AF-A0A935PEH0-F1
#
_cell.length_a   1.000
_cell.length_b   1.000
_cell.length_c   1.000
_cell.angle_alpha   90.00
_cell.angle_beta   90.00
_cell.angle_gamma   90.00
#
_symmetry.space_group_name_H-M   'P 1'
#
loop_
_entity.id
_entity.type
_entity.pdbx_description
1 polymer ?
#
loop_
_entity_poly.entity_id
_entity_poly.type
_entity_poly.pdbx_seq_one_letter_code
_entity_poly.pdbx_strand_id
1 'polypeptide(L)'
;MLDVSVIAWVWMLSAMLVSSGAGLALSRLVTWTDPARQAGIPRAFGLAIAPFLLGLMAVVALGVFRGASHAFHLGVVFAGLLALCATACFTRPVGRPVSRETSQPMGLWDWIFGGILAVWVLALLVNAALLPLLQNDSLEYAIVGRLLFESRDLLSYPAIHPEQSSSGFYGPWTHPPLYVALIYLMYVFQGHAEMPGLMRTIAPWCALAATGLVFALGNLTNRLTGILSSLFFLTVPLFF
;
A
#
# COMPACT_ATOMS: atom_id res chain seq x y z
N MET A 1 3.81 9.72 -19.39
CA MET A 1 4.84 8.65 -19.42
C MET A 1 5.49 8.61 -18.05
N LEU A 2 5.72 7.43 -17.47
CA LEU A 2 6.45 7.30 -16.21
C LEU A 2 7.93 7.50 -16.51
N ASP A 3 8.40 8.74 -16.45
CA ASP A 3 9.83 9.05 -16.46
C ASP A 3 10.39 8.81 -15.05
N VAL A 4 10.54 7.53 -14.71
CA VAL A 4 10.95 7.07 -13.39
C VAL A 4 12.17 6.16 -13.56
N SER A 5 13.25 6.50 -12.87
CA SER A 5 14.50 5.75 -12.93
C SER A 5 14.35 4.32 -12.39
N VAL A 6 15.17 3.40 -12.88
CA VAL A 6 15.20 2.00 -12.39
C VAL A 6 15.48 1.93 -10.88
N ILE A 7 16.35 2.79 -10.37
CA ILE A 7 16.69 2.84 -8.94
C ILE A 7 15.48 3.22 -8.08
N ALA A 8 14.60 4.10 -8.56
CA ALA A 8 13.38 4.48 -7.85
C ALA A 8 12.41 3.29 -7.73
N TRP A 9 12.28 2.49 -8.79
CA TRP A 9 11.52 1.23 -8.74
C TRP A 9 12.12 0.22 -7.76
N VAL A 10 13.43 0.08 -7.72
CA VAL A 10 14.10 -0.81 -6.74
C VAL A 10 13.79 -0.37 -5.32
N TRP A 11 13.84 0.93 -5.02
CA TRP A 11 13.48 1.46 -3.70
C TRP A 11 12.03 1.19 -3.33
N MET A 12 11.09 1.45 -4.25
CA MET A 12 9.67 1.18 -4.03
C MET A 12 9.41 -0.31 -3.80
N LEU A 13 9.94 -1.19 -4.65
CA LEU A 13 9.77 -2.64 -4.50
C LEU A 13 10.39 -3.13 -3.19
N SER A 14 11.55 -2.61 -2.80
CA SER A 14 12.17 -2.91 -1.51
C SER A 14 11.27 -2.49 -0.35
N ALA A 15 10.68 -1.29 -0.41
CA ALA A 15 9.75 -0.80 0.61
C ALA A 15 8.48 -1.67 0.68
N MET A 16 7.91 -2.08 -0.46
CA MET A 16 6.77 -2.98 -0.54
C MET A 16 7.10 -4.35 0.06
N LEU A 17 8.28 -4.91 -0.22
CA LEU A 17 8.72 -6.20 0.33
C LEU A 17 8.90 -6.12 1.85
N VAL A 18 9.58 -5.09 2.35
CA VAL A 18 9.85 -4.92 3.78
C VAL A 18 8.56 -4.66 4.55
N SER A 19 7.67 -3.81 4.05
CA SER A 19 6.37 -3.55 4.68
C SER A 19 5.44 -4.77 4.63
N SER A 20 5.47 -5.55 3.55
CA SER A 20 4.76 -6.83 3.45
C SER A 20 5.32 -7.85 4.44
N GLY A 21 6.64 -7.92 4.60
CA GLY A 21 7.28 -8.76 5.62
C GLY A 21 6.83 -8.40 7.03
N ALA A 22 6.83 -7.10 7.37
CA ALA A 22 6.32 -6.61 8.64
C ALA A 22 4.84 -6.94 8.85
N GLY A 23 4.00 -6.72 7.83
CA GLY A 23 2.58 -7.02 7.90
C GLY A 23 2.28 -8.52 8.05
N LEU A 24 2.99 -9.38 7.33
CA LEU A 24 2.91 -10.83 7.47
C LEU A 24 3.37 -11.30 8.86
N ALA A 25 4.41 -10.68 9.42
CA ALA A 25 4.89 -10.98 10.77
C ALA A 25 3.85 -10.59 11.83
N LEU A 26 3.30 -9.36 11.75
CA LEU A 26 2.25 -8.88 12.64
C LEU A 26 0.98 -9.73 12.56
N SER A 27 0.61 -10.19 11.37
CA SER A 27 -0.54 -11.07 11.18
C SER A 27 -0.41 -12.38 11.97
N ARG A 28 0.81 -12.88 12.23
CA ARG A 28 1.01 -14.10 13.05
C ARG A 28 0.69 -13.90 14.53
N LEU A 29 0.59 -12.66 14.99
CA LEU A 29 0.25 -12.32 16.37
C LEU A 29 -1.25 -12.31 16.62
N VAL A 30 -2.05 -12.27 15.55
CA VAL A 30 -3.51 -12.31 15.63
C VAL A 30 -3.99 -13.75 15.78
N THR A 31 -4.97 -13.95 16.65
CA THR A 31 -5.59 -15.26 16.90
C THR A 31 -6.55 -15.62 15.76
N TRP A 32 -6.05 -16.31 14.75
CA TRP A 32 -6.87 -16.79 13.63
C TRP A 32 -7.49 -18.16 13.91
N THR A 33 -8.76 -18.33 13.54
CA THR A 33 -9.46 -19.63 13.51
C THR A 33 -8.86 -20.55 12.43
N ASP A 34 -9.02 -21.86 12.57
CA ASP A 34 -8.49 -22.83 11.60
C ASP A 34 -9.06 -22.62 10.18
N PRO A 35 -10.39 -22.37 9.98
CA PRO A 35 -10.92 -22.04 8.66
C PRO A 35 -10.26 -20.79 8.06
N ALA A 36 -10.00 -19.75 8.86
CA ALA A 36 -9.34 -18.55 8.38
C ALA A 36 -7.90 -18.81 7.91
N ARG A 37 -7.17 -19.65 8.65
CA ARG A 37 -5.81 -20.08 8.28
C ARG A 37 -5.81 -20.89 6.98
N GLN A 38 -6.76 -21.82 6.83
CA GLN A 38 -6.93 -22.63 5.61
C GLN A 38 -7.27 -21.77 4.40
N ALA A 39 -8.16 -20.78 4.56
CA ALA A 39 -8.54 -19.85 3.50
C ALA A 39 -7.44 -18.84 3.12
N GLY A 40 -6.35 -18.78 3.89
CA GLY A 40 -5.21 -17.90 3.63
C GLY A 40 -5.37 -16.47 4.14
N ILE A 41 -6.41 -16.18 4.94
CA ILE A 41 -6.71 -14.85 5.50
C ILE A 41 -5.50 -14.24 6.22
N PRO A 42 -4.73 -14.95 7.07
CA PRO A 42 -3.58 -14.33 7.74
C PRO A 42 -2.57 -13.72 6.76
N ARG A 43 -2.29 -14.42 5.66
CA ARG A 43 -1.35 -13.91 4.66
C ARG A 43 -1.92 -12.71 3.93
N ALA A 44 -3.17 -12.81 3.49
CA ALA A 44 -3.83 -11.74 2.76
C ALA A 44 -3.99 -10.47 3.63
N PHE A 45 -4.36 -10.64 4.90
CA PHE A 45 -4.41 -9.55 5.88
C PHE A 45 -3.04 -8.89 6.06
N GLY A 46 -1.98 -9.69 6.23
CA GLY A 46 -0.62 -9.18 6.37
C GLY A 46 -0.15 -8.37 5.16
N LEU A 47 -0.52 -8.79 3.94
CA LEU A 47 -0.25 -8.03 2.72
C LEU A 47 -1.14 -6.78 2.62
N ALA A 48 -2.40 -6.86 3.03
CA ALA A 48 -3.37 -5.76 3.01
C ALA A 48 -2.97 -4.59 3.93
N ILE A 49 -2.32 -4.86 5.06
CA ILE A 49 -1.85 -3.81 5.97
C ILE A 49 -0.50 -3.20 5.56
N ALA A 50 0.20 -3.76 4.57
CA ALA A 50 1.55 -3.31 4.20
C ALA A 50 1.62 -1.82 3.76
N PRO A 51 0.71 -1.29 2.90
CA PRO A 51 0.70 0.14 2.56
C PRO A 51 0.47 1.02 3.78
N PHE A 52 -0.41 0.59 4.69
CA PHE A 52 -0.70 1.30 5.93
C PHE A 52 0.53 1.38 6.83
N LEU A 53 1.26 0.28 7.01
CA LEU A 53 2.49 0.25 7.82
C LEU A 53 3.58 1.15 7.24
N LEU A 54 3.75 1.13 5.91
CA LEU A 54 4.71 2.00 5.24
C LEU A 54 4.35 3.48 5.46
N GLY A 55 3.07 3.84 5.25
CA GLY A 55 2.59 5.20 5.45
C GLY A 55 2.67 5.66 6.90
N LEU A 56 2.36 4.79 7.86
CA LEU A 56 2.48 5.08 9.28
C LEU A 56 3.94 5.35 9.68
N MET A 57 4.89 4.55 9.20
CA MET A 57 6.31 4.80 9.46
C MET A 57 6.79 6.09 8.79
N ALA A 58 6.25 6.46 7.62
CA ALA A 58 6.52 7.75 6.99
C ALA A 58 6.01 8.93 7.84
N VAL A 59 4.79 8.81 8.39
CA VAL A 59 4.22 9.79 9.31
C VAL A 59 5.09 9.94 10.56
N VAL A 60 5.57 8.83 11.14
CA VAL A 60 6.49 8.86 12.29
C VAL A 60 7.80 9.54 11.91
N ALA A 61 8.39 9.19 10.76
CA ALA A 61 9.64 9.78 10.30
C ALA A 61 9.52 11.31 10.13
N LEU A 62 8.50 11.77 9.40
CA LEU A 62 8.24 13.19 9.16
C LEU A 62 7.83 13.96 10.43
N GLY A 63 7.07 13.32 11.32
CA GLY A 63 6.55 13.97 12.53
C GLY A 63 7.57 14.07 13.66
N VAL A 64 8.43 13.06 13.82
CA VAL A 64 9.42 13.02 14.91
C VAL A 64 10.76 13.62 14.49
N PHE A 65 11.22 13.37 13.25
CA PHE A 65 12.55 13.76 12.79
C PHE A 65 12.51 14.93 11.80
N ARG A 66 11.71 15.94 12.15
CA ARG A 66 11.39 17.11 11.31
C ARG A 66 12.64 17.77 10.73
N GLY A 67 12.61 18.04 9.42
CA GLY A 67 13.69 18.71 8.70
C GLY A 67 14.94 17.86 8.45
N ALA A 68 14.98 16.61 8.91
CA ALA A 68 16.08 15.69 8.61
C ALA A 68 16.17 15.39 7.10
N SER A 69 17.29 14.82 6.65
CA SER A 69 17.47 14.49 5.23
C SER A 69 16.51 13.39 4.79
N HIS A 70 16.18 13.35 3.49
CA HIS A 70 15.38 12.27 2.93
C HIS A 70 15.96 10.88 3.21
N ALA A 71 17.28 10.74 3.08
CA ALA A 71 17.99 9.50 3.39
C ALA A 71 17.82 9.08 4.85
N PHE A 72 17.81 10.04 5.78
CA PHE A 72 17.57 9.77 7.20
C PHE A 72 16.13 9.28 7.43
N HIS A 73 15.13 9.95 6.85
CA HIS A 73 13.73 9.48 6.92
C HIS A 73 13.56 8.07 6.34
N LEU A 74 14.17 7.77 5.19
CA LEU A 74 14.18 6.41 4.65
C LEU A 74 14.79 5.42 5.63
N GLY A 75 15.95 5.74 6.21
CA GLY A 75 16.60 4.91 7.22
C GLY A 75 15.68 4.60 8.40
N VAL A 76 14.99 5.61 8.94
CA VAL A 76 14.01 5.45 10.03
C VAL A 76 12.84 4.55 9.58
N VAL A 77 12.29 4.76 8.39
CA VAL A 77 11.17 3.96 7.86
C VAL A 77 11.57 2.49 7.73
N PHE A 78 12.69 2.19 7.07
CA PHE A 78 13.16 0.83 6.89
C PHE A 78 13.55 0.17 8.22
N ALA A 79 14.27 0.88 9.10
CA ALA A 79 14.63 0.37 10.41
C ALA A 79 13.38 0.07 11.26
N GLY A 80 12.38 0.96 11.24
CA GLY A 80 11.11 0.77 11.94
C GLY A 80 10.34 -0.45 11.43
N LEU A 81 10.21 -0.61 10.12
CA LEU A 81 9.54 -1.78 9.54
C LEU A 81 10.30 -3.09 9.83
N LEU A 82 11.63 -3.09 9.73
CA LEU A 82 12.46 -4.24 10.07
C LEU A 82 12.37 -4.59 11.56
N ALA A 83 12.33 -3.59 12.45
CA ALA A 83 12.13 -3.79 13.88
C ALA A 83 10.74 -4.36 14.19
N LEU A 84 9.68 -3.87 13.52
CA LEU A 84 8.33 -4.45 13.63
C LEU A 84 8.30 -5.91 13.14
N CYS A 85 8.95 -6.20 12.02
CA CYS A 85 9.07 -7.55 11.50
C CYS A 85 9.82 -8.47 12.48
N ALA A 86 10.96 -8.02 12.99
CA ALA A 86 11.80 -8.77 13.93
C ALA A 86 11.05 -9.03 15.25
N THR A 87 10.49 -7.99 15.87
CA THR A 87 9.76 -8.13 17.14
C THR A 87 8.60 -9.12 17.00
N ALA A 88 7.82 -9.02 15.92
CA ALA A 88 6.73 -9.96 15.64
C ALA A 88 7.22 -11.39 15.35
N CYS A 89 8.41 -11.58 14.75
CA CYS A 89 9.00 -12.90 14.55
C CYS A 89 9.53 -13.54 15.84
N PHE A 90 10.00 -12.74 16.80
CA PHE A 90 10.51 -13.23 18.09
C PHE A 90 9.42 -13.43 19.14
N THR A 91 8.27 -12.78 19.00
CA THR A 91 7.09 -13.08 19.81
C THR A 91 6.50 -14.43 19.42
N ARG A 92 6.15 -15.25 20.42
CA ARG A 92 5.60 -16.59 20.16
C ARG A 92 4.31 -16.47 19.33
N PRO A 93 4.21 -17.16 18.18
CA PRO A 93 3.01 -17.11 17.36
C PRO A 93 1.82 -17.67 18.15
N VAL A 94 0.65 -17.07 17.96
CA VAL A 94 -0.57 -17.51 18.62
C VAL A 94 -1.18 -18.64 17.78
N GLY A 95 -1.11 -19.87 18.27
CA GLY A 95 -1.79 -21.04 17.72
C GLY A 95 -0.91 -22.01 16.91
N ARG A 96 -1.45 -23.21 16.67
CA ARG A 96 -0.72 -24.34 16.04
C ARG A 96 -0.57 -24.16 14.52
N PRO A 97 0.51 -24.67 13.91
CA PRO A 97 0.57 -24.81 12.46
C PRO A 97 -0.58 -25.71 11.99
N VAL A 98 -1.38 -25.21 11.04
CA VAL A 98 -2.48 -25.99 10.46
C VAL A 98 -1.91 -26.95 9.42
N SER A 99 -2.31 -28.21 9.47
CA SER A 99 -2.08 -29.15 8.39
C SER A 99 -2.76 -28.60 7.13
N ARG A 100 -1.97 -28.25 6.12
CA ARG A 100 -2.51 -27.89 4.81
C ARG A 100 -3.32 -29.08 4.30
N GLU A 101 -4.64 -28.97 4.32
CA GLU A 101 -5.46 -29.82 3.46
C GLU A 101 -4.99 -29.59 2.02
N THR A 102 -4.80 -30.70 1.31
CA THR A 102 -4.32 -30.70 -0.07
C THR A 102 -5.22 -29.79 -0.90
N SER A 103 -4.64 -28.73 -1.47
CA SER A 103 -5.36 -27.79 -2.34
C SER A 103 -6.14 -28.58 -3.38
N GLN A 104 -7.45 -28.39 -3.42
CA GLN A 104 -8.28 -28.93 -4.49
C GLN A 104 -7.73 -28.44 -5.84
N PRO A 105 -7.69 -29.30 -6.87
CA PRO A 105 -7.29 -28.88 -8.21
C PRO A 105 -8.24 -27.79 -8.73
N MET A 106 -7.72 -26.88 -9.55
CA MET A 106 -8.53 -25.82 -10.15
C MET A 106 -9.54 -26.40 -11.14
N GLY A 107 -10.81 -26.05 -10.98
CA GLY A 107 -11.85 -26.36 -11.97
C GLY A 107 -11.76 -25.43 -13.18
N LEU A 108 -12.51 -25.78 -14.25
CA LEU A 108 -12.60 -24.96 -15.46
C LEU A 108 -13.05 -23.52 -15.16
N TRP A 109 -14.05 -23.36 -14.28
CA TRP A 109 -14.58 -22.05 -13.90
C TRP A 109 -13.55 -21.21 -13.13
N ASP A 110 -12.71 -21.83 -12.29
CA ASP A 110 -11.64 -21.11 -11.60
C ASP A 110 -10.65 -20.50 -12.60
N TRP A 111 -10.34 -21.23 -13.69
CA TRP A 111 -9.48 -20.72 -14.75
C TRP A 111 -10.13 -19.59 -15.54
N ILE A 112 -11.40 -19.75 -15.91
CA ILE A 112 -12.13 -18.73 -16.68
C ILE A 112 -12.23 -17.42 -15.87
N PHE A 113 -12.79 -17.48 -14.66
CA PHE A 113 -12.96 -16.27 -13.85
C PHE A 113 -11.63 -15.73 -13.31
N GLY A 114 -10.65 -16.61 -13.04
CA GLY A 114 -9.30 -16.20 -12.69
C GLY A 114 -8.60 -15.45 -13.83
N GLY A 115 -8.79 -15.89 -15.08
CA GLY A 115 -8.31 -15.19 -16.26
C GLY A 115 -8.95 -13.81 -16.43
N ILE A 116 -10.28 -13.72 -16.25
CA ILE A 116 -11.00 -12.43 -16.30
C ILE A 116 -10.49 -11.48 -15.21
N LEU A 117 -10.30 -11.97 -13.98
CA LEU A 117 -9.73 -11.19 -12.88
C LEU A 117 -8.32 -10.69 -13.22
N ALA A 118 -7.46 -11.53 -13.81
CA ALA A 118 -6.12 -11.14 -14.23
C ALA A 118 -6.14 -10.03 -15.29
N VAL A 119 -7.08 -10.09 -16.25
CA VAL A 119 -7.29 -9.02 -17.24
C VAL A 119 -7.68 -7.70 -16.55
N TRP A 120 -8.58 -7.73 -15.58
CA TRP A 120 -8.98 -6.52 -14.83
C TRP A 120 -7.83 -5.95 -13.99
N VAL A 121 -7.02 -6.80 -13.36
CA VAL A 121 -5.79 -6.37 -12.67
C VAL A 121 -4.84 -5.68 -13.64
N LEU A 122 -4.63 -6.25 -14.82
CA LEU A 122 -3.78 -5.65 -15.84
C LEU A 122 -4.34 -4.31 -16.32
N ALA A 123 -5.65 -4.23 -16.58
CA ALA A 123 -6.33 -3.00 -16.98
C ALA A 123 -6.17 -1.89 -15.92
N LEU A 124 -6.32 -2.22 -14.63
CA LEU A 124 -6.08 -1.29 -13.53
C LEU A 124 -4.64 -0.75 -13.55
N LEU A 125 -3.65 -1.63 -13.68
CA LEU A 125 -2.24 -1.25 -13.70
C LEU A 125 -1.90 -0.37 -14.91
N VAL A 126 -2.46 -0.70 -16.08
CA VAL A 126 -2.31 0.10 -17.31
C VAL A 126 -2.94 1.48 -17.13
N ASN A 127 -4.17 1.55 -16.61
CA ASN A 127 -4.86 2.81 -16.36
C ASN A 127 -4.08 3.70 -15.39
N ALA A 128 -3.62 3.15 -14.27
CA ALA A 128 -2.83 3.89 -13.30
C ALA A 128 -1.49 4.39 -13.86
N ALA A 129 -0.85 3.63 -14.75
CA ALA A 129 0.41 4.02 -15.37
C ALA A 129 0.22 5.10 -16.46
N LEU A 130 -0.81 4.95 -17.30
CA LEU A 130 -0.96 5.73 -18.53
C LEU A 130 -1.87 6.96 -18.39
N LEU A 131 -2.92 6.89 -17.57
CA LEU A 131 -3.86 8.00 -17.45
C LEU A 131 -3.28 9.14 -16.60
N PRO A 132 -3.53 10.41 -16.96
CA PRO A 132 -3.14 11.55 -16.15
C PRO A 132 -3.99 11.67 -14.88
N LEU A 133 -3.47 12.38 -13.88
CA LEU A 133 -4.26 12.80 -12.72
C LEU A 133 -5.22 13.91 -13.19
N LEU A 134 -6.51 13.65 -13.14
CA LEU A 134 -7.55 14.58 -13.61
C LEU A 134 -8.47 15.06 -12.49
N GLN A 135 -8.55 14.31 -11.38
CA GLN A 135 -9.48 14.60 -10.29
C GLN A 135 -8.85 15.59 -9.31
N ASN A 136 -9.67 16.52 -8.80
CA ASN A 136 -9.23 17.58 -7.89
C ASN A 136 -8.46 17.02 -6.69
N ASP A 137 -9.03 16.07 -5.97
CA ASP A 137 -8.40 15.43 -4.81
C ASP A 137 -7.01 14.87 -5.12
N SER A 138 -6.86 14.21 -6.27
CA SER A 138 -5.58 13.62 -6.66
C SER A 138 -4.49 14.66 -6.90
N LEU A 139 -4.87 15.83 -7.44
CA LEU A 139 -3.97 16.97 -7.65
C LEU A 139 -3.64 17.64 -6.31
N GLU A 140 -4.63 17.82 -5.43
CA GLU A 140 -4.42 18.36 -4.08
C GLU A 140 -3.44 17.48 -3.28
N TYR A 141 -3.64 16.16 -3.28
CA TYR A 141 -2.74 15.23 -2.61
C TYR A 141 -1.32 15.25 -3.20
N ALA A 142 -1.17 15.44 -4.51
CA ALA A 142 0.13 15.60 -5.16
C ALA A 142 0.83 16.88 -4.67
N ILE A 143 0.10 18.01 -4.62
CA ILE A 143 0.64 19.29 -4.13
C ILE A 143 1.08 19.19 -2.68
N VAL A 144 0.26 18.58 -1.82
CA VAL A 144 0.62 18.37 -0.41
C VAL A 144 1.80 17.43 -0.25
N GLY A 145 1.86 16.34 -1.03
CA GLY A 145 3.01 15.44 -1.05
C GLY A 145 4.31 16.15 -1.47
N ARG A 146 4.21 17.08 -2.43
CA ARG A 146 5.34 17.93 -2.86
C ARG A 146 5.76 18.89 -1.75
N LEU A 147 4.81 19.52 -1.07
CA LEU A 147 5.09 20.38 0.08
C LEU A 147 5.85 19.63 1.17
N LEU A 148 5.41 18.41 1.53
CA LEU A 148 6.11 17.57 2.50
C LEU A 148 7.49 17.12 2.01
N PHE A 149 7.66 16.93 0.70
CA PHE A 149 8.95 16.62 0.10
C PHE A 149 9.92 17.80 0.23
N GLU A 150 9.48 19.01 -0.09
CA GLU A 150 10.31 20.22 -0.01
C GLU A 150 10.62 20.61 1.44
N SER A 151 9.61 20.61 2.32
CA SER A 151 9.75 21.02 3.72
C SER A 151 10.41 19.97 4.62
N ARG A 152 10.21 18.68 4.29
CA ARG A 152 10.62 17.53 5.11
C ARG A 152 10.06 17.59 6.53
N ASP A 153 8.87 18.17 6.68
CA ASP A 153 8.23 18.41 7.97
C ASP A 153 6.72 18.13 7.88
N LEU A 154 6.22 17.27 8.77
CA LEU A 154 4.80 16.96 8.84
C LEU A 154 3.95 18.17 9.29
N LEU A 155 4.53 19.14 10.00
CA LEU A 155 3.78 20.34 10.41
C LEU A 155 3.44 21.29 9.25
N SER A 156 4.00 21.07 8.07
CA SER A 156 3.53 21.72 6.85
C SER A 156 2.17 21.18 6.38
N TYR A 157 1.67 20.11 7.00
CA TYR A 157 0.34 19.56 6.81
C TYR A 157 -0.55 19.87 8.02
N PRO A 158 -1.78 20.38 7.81
CA PRO A 158 -2.39 20.73 6.54
C PRO A 158 -1.80 22.03 5.93
N ALA A 159 -1.88 22.16 4.60
CA ALA A 159 -1.41 23.34 3.89
C ALA A 159 -2.39 24.52 4.06
N ILE A 160 -2.51 25.07 5.27
CA ILE A 160 -3.46 26.15 5.62
C ILE A 160 -2.85 27.55 5.60
N HIS A 161 -1.53 27.65 5.41
CA HIS A 161 -0.76 28.88 5.35
C HIS A 161 -0.16 29.06 3.95
N PRO A 162 -0.98 29.46 2.94
CA PRO A 162 -0.53 29.57 1.55
C PRO A 162 0.69 30.50 1.41
N GLU A 163 0.78 31.54 2.23
CA GLU A 163 1.89 32.50 2.29
C GLU A 163 3.24 31.89 2.70
N GLN A 164 3.22 30.70 3.32
CA GLN A 164 4.43 29.98 3.75
C GLN A 164 4.85 28.88 2.76
N SER A 165 4.06 28.64 1.72
CA SER A 165 4.29 27.58 0.72
C SER A 165 4.71 28.17 -0.63
N SER A 166 5.62 27.50 -1.32
CA SER A 166 6.03 27.84 -2.69
C SER A 166 4.86 27.77 -3.69
N SER A 167 3.82 26.97 -3.41
CA SER A 167 2.67 26.77 -4.27
C SER A 167 1.53 27.78 -4.07
N GLY A 168 1.50 28.50 -2.94
CA GLY A 168 0.35 29.34 -2.57
C GLY A 168 -0.94 28.55 -2.33
N PHE A 169 -0.86 27.23 -2.15
CA PHE A 169 -2.01 26.34 -2.07
C PHE A 169 -2.63 26.35 -0.67
N TYR A 170 -3.96 26.47 -0.61
CA TYR A 170 -4.75 26.25 0.59
C TYR A 170 -5.49 24.91 0.48
N GLY A 171 -5.07 23.93 1.27
CA GLY A 171 -5.61 22.57 1.25
C GLY A 171 -6.55 22.26 2.41
N PRO A 172 -7.54 21.37 2.22
CA PRO A 172 -8.42 20.93 3.30
C PRO A 172 -7.66 20.17 4.39
N TRP A 173 -7.97 20.45 5.66
CA TRP A 173 -7.35 19.84 6.84
C TRP A 173 -8.04 18.56 7.34
N THR A 174 -9.00 18.06 6.56
CA THR A 174 -9.96 17.04 7.01
C THR A 174 -9.44 15.60 6.92
N HIS A 175 -8.28 15.38 6.29
CA HIS A 175 -7.75 14.03 6.06
C HIS A 175 -6.58 13.72 7.01
N PRO A 176 -6.44 12.47 7.49
CA PRO A 176 -5.22 12.05 8.17
C PRO A 176 -4.01 12.05 7.23
N PRO A 177 -2.77 12.29 7.73
CA PRO A 177 -1.60 12.50 6.88
C PRO A 177 -1.03 11.24 6.19
N LEU A 178 -1.62 10.07 6.42
CA LEU A 178 -1.03 8.79 5.98
C LEU A 178 -0.83 8.73 4.46
N TYR A 179 -1.83 9.16 3.68
CA TYR A 179 -1.77 9.09 2.22
C TYR A 179 -0.73 10.06 1.64
N VAL A 180 -0.70 11.30 2.14
CA VAL A 180 0.29 12.30 1.69
C VAL A 180 1.71 11.97 2.15
N ALA A 181 1.87 11.27 3.28
CA ALA A 181 3.16 10.75 3.72
C ALA A 181 3.64 9.58 2.83
N LEU A 182 2.74 8.77 2.27
CA LEU A 182 3.10 7.79 1.23
C LEU A 182 3.56 8.48 -0.06
N ILE A 183 2.86 9.54 -0.49
CA ILE A 183 3.25 10.32 -1.67
C ILE A 183 4.64 10.94 -1.46
N TYR A 184 4.90 11.50 -0.28
CA TYR A 184 6.24 11.96 0.12
C TYR A 184 7.30 10.89 -0.12
N LEU A 185 7.09 9.65 0.36
CA LEU A 185 8.04 8.57 0.15
C LEU A 185 8.24 8.23 -1.32
N MET A 186 7.18 8.26 -2.13
CA MET A 186 7.29 8.01 -3.58
C MET A 186 8.17 9.07 -4.26
N TYR A 187 8.05 10.34 -3.88
CA TYR A 187 8.95 11.40 -4.35
C TYR A 187 10.38 11.23 -3.83
N VAL A 188 10.57 10.76 -2.60
CA VAL A 188 11.89 10.42 -2.07
C VAL A 188 12.55 9.29 -2.87
N PHE A 189 11.81 8.23 -3.21
CA PHE A 189 12.33 7.14 -4.04
C PHE A 189 12.71 7.62 -5.44
N GLN A 190 11.91 8.51 -6.02
CA GLN A 190 12.16 9.10 -7.33
C GLN A 190 13.27 10.15 -7.32
N GLY A 191 13.52 10.80 -6.17
CA GLY A 191 14.52 11.85 -5.99
C GLY A 191 14.02 13.26 -6.32
N HIS A 192 12.76 13.44 -6.72
CA HIS A 192 12.15 14.74 -7.00
C HIS A 192 10.62 14.66 -6.92
N ALA A 193 9.97 15.83 -6.85
CA ALA A 193 8.50 15.98 -6.77
C ALA A 193 7.88 16.70 -7.99
N GLU A 194 8.63 16.82 -9.10
CA GLU A 194 8.19 17.57 -10.29
C GLU A 194 7.10 16.88 -11.12
N MET A 195 6.89 15.58 -10.91
CA MET A 195 5.86 14.83 -11.62
C MET A 195 5.28 13.74 -10.71
N PRO A 196 4.04 13.28 -10.95
CA PRO A 196 3.40 12.26 -10.11
C PRO A 196 4.20 10.96 -9.99
N GLY A 197 4.77 10.47 -11.11
CA GLY A 197 5.63 9.29 -11.14
C GLY A 197 5.11 8.11 -10.31
N LEU A 198 5.88 7.71 -9.29
CA LEU A 198 5.59 6.55 -8.45
C LEU A 198 4.34 6.69 -7.57
N MET A 199 3.86 7.90 -7.27
CA MET A 199 2.66 8.09 -6.44
C MET A 199 1.42 7.39 -7.02
N ARG A 200 1.38 7.24 -8.36
CA ARG A 200 0.30 6.58 -9.10
C ARG A 200 0.14 5.11 -8.76
N THR A 201 1.17 4.49 -8.18
CA THR A 201 1.18 3.07 -7.80
C THR A 201 0.57 2.81 -6.44
N ILE A 202 0.37 3.84 -5.60
CA ILE A 202 -0.14 3.69 -4.24
C ILE A 202 -1.56 3.12 -4.28
N ALA A 203 -2.47 3.72 -5.05
CA ALA A 203 -3.85 3.28 -5.14
C ALA A 203 -3.98 1.86 -5.72
N PRO A 204 -3.33 1.50 -6.85
CA PRO A 204 -3.30 0.12 -7.35
C PRO A 204 -2.69 -0.88 -6.34
N TRP A 205 -1.67 -0.49 -5.59
CA TRP A 205 -1.11 -1.37 -4.58
C TRP A 205 -2.12 -1.65 -3.46
N CYS A 206 -2.76 -0.62 -2.90
CA CYS A 206 -3.83 -0.77 -1.91
C CYS A 206 -5.00 -1.61 -2.44
N ALA A 207 -5.40 -1.36 -3.69
CA ALA A 207 -6.45 -2.09 -4.39
C ALA A 207 -6.16 -3.58 -4.49
N LEU A 208 -4.99 -3.95 -5.00
CA LEU A 208 -4.61 -5.34 -5.19
C LEU A 208 -4.46 -6.07 -3.85
N ALA A 209 -3.97 -5.38 -2.83
CA ALA A 209 -3.88 -5.93 -1.49
C ALA A 209 -5.28 -6.18 -0.89
N ALA A 210 -6.22 -5.25 -1.09
CA ALA A 210 -7.63 -5.42 -0.70
C ALA A 210 -8.32 -6.54 -1.50
N THR A 211 -8.11 -6.63 -2.81
CA THR A 211 -8.63 -7.70 -3.67
C THR A 211 -8.14 -9.07 -3.21
N GLY A 212 -6.87 -9.18 -2.80
CA GLY A 212 -6.32 -10.40 -2.23
C GLY A 212 -6.94 -10.77 -0.88
N LEU A 213 -7.29 -9.78 -0.04
CA LEU A 213 -8.03 -10.01 1.20
C LEU A 213 -9.46 -10.46 0.94
N VAL A 214 -10.16 -9.83 0.00
CA VAL A 214 -11.52 -10.24 -0.44
C VAL A 214 -11.49 -11.68 -0.98
N PHE A 215 -10.47 -12.03 -1.77
CA PHE A 215 -10.26 -13.39 -2.27
C PHE A 215 -10.15 -14.39 -1.11
N ALA A 216 -9.28 -14.10 -0.15
CA ALA A 216 -9.05 -14.97 1.00
C ALA A 216 -10.29 -15.09 1.91
N LEU A 217 -11.09 -14.04 2.03
CA LEU A 217 -12.36 -14.10 2.75
C LEU A 217 -13.39 -14.98 2.02
N GLY A 218 -13.54 -14.83 0.70
CA GLY A 218 -14.44 -15.68 -0.09
C GLY A 218 -14.03 -17.16 -0.10
N ASN A 219 -12.73 -17.45 0.04
CA ASN A 219 -12.20 -18.81 0.19
C ASN A 219 -12.67 -19.54 1.46
N LEU A 220 -13.26 -18.85 2.44
CA LEU A 220 -13.92 -19.51 3.57
C LEU A 220 -15.07 -20.42 3.12
N THR A 221 -15.70 -20.08 1.99
CA THR A 221 -16.77 -20.89 1.40
C THR A 221 -16.20 -21.87 0.39
N ASN A 222 -15.54 -21.36 -0.66
CA ASN A 222 -14.78 -22.14 -1.63
C ASN A 222 -13.97 -21.19 -2.54
N ARG A 223 -13.06 -21.76 -3.34
CA ARG A 223 -12.17 -20.99 -4.22
C ARG A 223 -12.91 -20.14 -5.25
N LEU A 224 -13.94 -20.69 -5.90
CA LEU A 224 -14.72 -20.00 -6.91
C LEU A 224 -15.42 -18.77 -6.34
N THR A 225 -15.99 -18.89 -5.13
CA THR A 225 -16.57 -17.75 -4.39
C THR A 225 -15.50 -16.69 -4.13
N GLY A 226 -14.29 -17.07 -3.71
CA GLY A 226 -13.15 -16.15 -3.59
C GLY A 226 -12.87 -15.39 -4.89
N ILE A 227 -12.74 -16.09 -6.03
CA ILE A 227 -12.47 -15.47 -7.34
C ILE A 227 -13.60 -14.52 -7.74
N LEU A 228 -14.85 -14.94 -7.61
CA LEU A 228 -16.02 -14.13 -7.98
C LEU A 228 -16.16 -12.89 -7.09
N SER A 229 -15.94 -13.02 -5.78
CA SER A 229 -15.95 -11.87 -4.86
C SER A 229 -14.86 -10.85 -5.22
N SER A 230 -13.64 -11.30 -5.50
CA SER A 230 -12.55 -10.43 -5.95
C SER A 230 -12.81 -9.79 -7.29
N LEU A 231 -13.41 -10.53 -8.23
CA LEU A 231 -13.82 -10.00 -9.53
C LEU A 231 -14.86 -8.90 -9.33
N PHE A 232 -15.95 -9.17 -8.62
CA PHE A 232 -16.99 -8.17 -8.38
C PHE A 232 -16.44 -6.93 -7.70
N PHE A 233 -15.59 -7.10 -6.68
CA PHE A 233 -14.90 -6.00 -6.01
C PHE A 233 -14.08 -5.13 -6.97
N LEU A 234 -13.28 -5.75 -7.84
CA LEU A 234 -12.40 -5.03 -8.76
C LEU A 234 -13.17 -4.40 -9.95
N THR A 235 -14.34 -4.94 -10.30
CA THR A 235 -15.18 -4.43 -11.40
C THR A 235 -16.20 -3.38 -10.97
N VAL A 236 -16.28 -3.01 -9.69
CA VAL A 236 -17.20 -1.95 -9.25
C VAL A 236 -16.78 -0.63 -9.93
N PRO A 237 -17.67 0.03 -10.70
CA PRO A 237 -17.31 1.21 -11.50
C PRO A 237 -16.75 2.40 -10.72
N LEU A 238 -17.00 2.48 -9.41
CA LEU A 238 -16.54 3.55 -8.54
C LEU A 238 -15.20 3.25 -7.87
N PHE A 239 -14.63 2.06 -8.08
CA PHE A 239 -13.48 1.62 -7.31
C PHE A 239 -12.16 2.24 -7.82
N PHE A 240 -12.08 2.68 -9.09
CA PHE A 240 -10.91 3.33 -9.70
C PHE A 240 -11.26 4.37 -10.77
#